data_AF-A0A7S3KZH6-F1
#
_entry.id   AF-A0A7S3KZH6-F1
#
_cell.length_a   1.000
_cell.length_b   1.000
_cell.length_c   1.000
_cell.angle_alpha   90.00
_cell.angle_beta   90.00
_cell.angle_gamma   90.00
#
_symmetry.space_group_name_H-M   'P 1'
#
loop_
_entity.id
_entity.type
_entity.pdbx_description
1 polymer ?
#
loop_
_entity_poly.entity_id
_entity_poly.type
_entity_poly.pdbx_seq_one_letter_code
_entity_poly.pdbx_strand_id
1 'polypeptide(L)'
;MGEPDHRHSKLEFSHRPGWVICHLGRQRHGADNIDSGVRINLIDWNHNKVWRRSAESMAQEYKQESGPPDLQCLSYTHDRDWELYKGKRPVETGRKPWCPPPHAKFVDETPVYPVGD
;
A
#
# COMPACT_ATOMS: atom_id res chain seq x y z
N MET A 1 -3.23 9.10 5.29
CA MET A 1 -2.17 8.51 4.45
C MET A 1 -0.91 9.34 4.69
N GLY A 2 0.26 8.72 4.64
CA GLY A 2 1.52 9.43 4.89
C GLY A 2 1.97 9.46 6.35
N GLU A 3 1.35 8.71 7.27
CA GLU A 3 2.02 8.50 8.58
C GLU A 3 3.47 8.00 8.36
N PRO A 4 4.40 8.30 9.27
CA PRO A 4 5.82 7.98 9.10
C PRO A 4 6.08 6.53 8.63
N ASP A 5 5.29 5.59 9.14
CA ASP A 5 5.34 4.14 8.91
C ASP A 5 4.22 3.65 7.96
N HIS A 6 3.63 4.52 7.16
CA HIS A 6 2.45 4.22 6.34
C HIS A 6 2.66 3.08 5.33
N ARG A 7 3.91 2.83 4.92
CA ARG A 7 4.29 1.75 4.01
C ARG A 7 5.09 0.64 4.67
N HIS A 8 5.00 0.53 5.99
CA HIS A 8 5.52 -0.60 6.75
C HIS A 8 4.41 -1.62 7.02
N SER A 9 4.80 -2.88 7.10
CA SER A 9 3.92 -3.98 7.46
C SER A 9 3.49 -3.82 8.91
N LYS A 10 2.17 -3.76 9.13
CA LYS A 10 1.58 -3.58 10.47
C LYS A 10 0.87 -4.83 10.97
N LEU A 11 0.23 -5.55 10.06
CA LEU A 11 -0.56 -6.72 10.37
C LEU A 11 -0.54 -7.68 9.19
N GLU A 12 -0.16 -8.91 9.47
CA GLU A 12 -0.35 -10.05 8.58
C GLU A 12 -1.48 -10.91 9.13
N PHE A 13 -2.38 -11.34 8.24
CA PHE A 13 -3.48 -12.22 8.61
C PHE A 13 -3.55 -13.40 7.67
N SER A 14 -3.38 -14.61 8.23
CA SER A 14 -3.58 -15.84 7.48
C SER A 14 -5.06 -16.05 7.21
N HIS A 15 -5.46 -15.99 5.95
CA HIS A 15 -6.85 -16.17 5.52
C HIS A 15 -7.44 -17.49 6.03
N ARG A 16 -8.63 -17.43 6.62
CA ARG A 16 -9.39 -18.59 7.13
C ARG A 16 -10.86 -18.46 6.76
N PRO A 17 -11.50 -19.51 6.20
CA PRO A 17 -12.95 -19.49 5.95
C PRO A 17 -13.74 -19.19 7.22
N GLY A 18 -14.79 -18.37 7.10
CA GLY A 18 -15.64 -17.95 8.22
C GLY A 18 -15.11 -16.77 9.03
N TRP A 19 -13.93 -16.23 8.70
CA TRP A 19 -13.38 -15.03 9.33
C TRP A 19 -13.72 -13.76 8.57
N VAL A 20 -13.89 -12.67 9.30
CA VAL A 20 -14.11 -11.33 8.75
C VAL A 20 -13.03 -10.40 9.24
N ILE A 21 -12.44 -9.64 8.32
CA ILE A 21 -11.54 -8.53 8.62
C ILE A 21 -12.27 -7.24 8.28
N CYS A 22 -12.34 -6.32 9.23
CA CYS A 22 -12.84 -4.97 9.00
C CYS A 22 -11.70 -3.98 9.15
N HIS A 23 -11.47 -3.17 8.13
CA HIS A 23 -10.45 -2.13 8.14
C HIS A 23 -10.94 -0.91 7.35
N LEU A 24 -10.27 0.23 7.53
CA LEU A 24 -10.63 1.42 6.75
C LEU A 24 -10.18 1.23 5.30
N GLY A 25 -11.04 1.54 4.33
CA GLY A 25 -10.68 1.41 2.91
C GLY A 25 -9.52 2.31 2.46
N ARG A 26 -9.14 3.31 3.26
CA ARG A 26 -7.96 4.16 3.03
C ARG A 26 -6.64 3.52 3.49
N GLN A 27 -6.70 2.44 4.27
CA GLN A 27 -5.51 1.71 4.69
C GLN A 27 -5.01 0.87 3.52
N ARG A 28 -3.72 1.00 3.21
CA ARG A 28 -3.06 0.13 2.24
C ARG A 28 -3.10 -1.30 2.78
N HIS A 29 -3.49 -2.22 1.90
CA HIS A 29 -3.54 -3.65 2.16
C HIS A 29 -3.29 -4.36 0.83
N GLY A 30 -2.83 -5.59 0.92
CA GLY A 30 -2.57 -6.45 -0.22
C GLY A 30 -2.89 -7.88 0.16
N ALA A 31 -2.68 -8.78 -0.78
CA ALA A 31 -2.79 -10.20 -0.52
C ALA A 31 -1.64 -10.90 -1.23
N ASP A 32 -0.90 -11.71 -0.47
CA ASP A 32 0.22 -12.44 -1.00
C ASP A 32 -0.22 -13.56 -1.95
N ASN A 33 0.74 -14.01 -2.74
CA ASN A 33 0.61 -15.20 -3.56
C ASN A 33 0.36 -16.42 -2.66
N ILE A 34 -0.43 -17.37 -3.17
CA ILE A 34 -0.62 -18.67 -2.51
C ILE A 34 0.20 -19.71 -3.26
N ASP A 35 0.85 -20.61 -2.53
CA ASP A 35 1.66 -21.68 -3.14
C ASP A 35 0.79 -22.77 -3.78
N SER A 36 -0.43 -22.96 -3.28
CA SER A 36 -1.37 -23.97 -3.76
C SER A 36 -2.82 -23.63 -3.41
N GLY A 37 -3.75 -24.31 -4.09
CA GLY A 37 -5.20 -24.19 -3.84
C GLY A 37 -5.84 -22.94 -4.46
N VAL A 38 -7.00 -22.55 -3.92
CA VAL A 38 -7.78 -21.39 -4.37
C VAL A 38 -8.23 -20.59 -3.15
N ARG A 39 -8.04 -19.27 -3.19
CA ARG A 39 -8.54 -18.33 -2.19
C ARG A 39 -9.74 -17.57 -2.74
N ILE A 40 -10.86 -17.62 -2.02
CA ILE A 40 -12.11 -16.92 -2.38
C ILE A 40 -12.47 -15.99 -1.23
N ASN A 41 -12.65 -14.71 -1.53
CA ASN A 41 -13.02 -13.69 -0.56
C ASN A 41 -14.30 -12.98 -1.01
N LEU A 42 -15.14 -12.58 -0.05
CA LEU A 42 -16.22 -11.62 -0.25
C LEU A 42 -15.76 -10.25 0.28
N ILE A 43 -15.91 -9.21 -0.52
CA ILE A 43 -15.55 -7.83 -0.13
C ILE A 43 -16.81 -6.98 -0.16
N ASP A 44 -17.13 -6.35 0.98
CA ASP A 44 -18.21 -5.38 1.11
C ASP A 44 -17.68 -3.98 1.46
N TRP A 45 -18.07 -2.98 0.66
CA TRP A 45 -17.58 -1.61 0.77
C TRP A 45 -18.65 -0.66 1.32
N ASN A 46 -18.51 -0.32 2.59
CA ASN A 46 -19.42 0.62 3.23
C ASN A 46 -18.94 2.08 3.09
N HIS A 47 -19.85 2.97 2.71
CA HIS A 47 -19.55 4.37 2.41
C HIS A 47 -20.34 5.32 3.32
N ASN A 48 -19.65 5.99 4.24
CA ASN A 48 -20.26 7.04 5.06
C ASN A 48 -20.30 8.38 4.28
N LYS A 49 -21.49 8.75 3.79
CA LYS A 49 -21.71 10.00 3.04
C LYS A 49 -21.53 11.26 3.88
N VAL A 50 -21.88 11.21 5.17
CA VAL A 50 -21.73 12.35 6.09
C VAL A 50 -20.24 12.63 6.32
N TRP A 51 -19.47 11.59 6.65
CA TRP A 51 -18.03 11.67 6.82
C TRP A 51 -17.33 12.23 5.56
N ARG A 52 -17.66 11.70 4.38
CA ARG A 52 -17.01 12.12 3.12
C ARG A 52 -17.28 13.58 2.73
N ARG A 53 -18.32 14.21 3.32
CA ARG A 53 -18.63 15.64 3.13
C ARG A 53 -18.09 16.52 4.27
N SER A 54 -17.51 15.92 5.31
CA SER A 54 -16.95 16.66 6.43
C SER A 54 -15.66 17.39 6.03
N ALA A 55 -15.40 18.53 6.67
CA ALA A 55 -14.15 19.26 6.52
C ALA A 55 -12.94 18.39 6.89
N GLU A 56 -13.06 17.56 7.93
CA GLU A 56 -12.00 16.65 8.38
C GLU A 56 -11.61 15.64 7.29
N SER A 57 -12.59 15.06 6.57
CA SER A 57 -12.29 14.16 5.46
C SER A 57 -11.62 14.86 4.28
N MET A 58 -11.90 16.15 4.07
CA MET A 58 -11.32 16.95 2.98
C MET A 58 -9.94 17.50 3.34
N ALA A 59 -9.68 17.75 4.63
CA ALA A 59 -8.43 18.28 5.16
C ALA A 59 -7.37 17.19 5.42
N GLN A 60 -7.58 15.94 4.99
CA GLN A 60 -6.58 14.89 5.17
C GLN A 60 -5.35 15.16 4.31
N GLU A 61 -4.28 15.62 4.95
CA GLU A 61 -2.99 15.88 4.31
C GLU A 61 -2.12 14.63 4.26
N TYR A 62 -1.21 14.61 3.28
CA TYR A 62 -0.14 13.63 3.26
C TYR A 62 0.98 14.11 4.16
N LYS A 63 1.28 13.30 5.17
CA LYS A 63 2.48 13.49 6.00
C LYS A 63 3.69 12.84 5.33
N GLN A 64 4.88 13.29 5.71
CA GLN A 64 6.14 12.78 5.20
C GLN A 64 6.47 11.40 5.77
N GLU A 65 6.85 10.48 4.90
CA GLU A 65 7.31 9.14 5.30
C GLU A 65 8.66 9.22 6.04
N SER A 66 8.82 8.44 7.12
CA SER A 66 10.07 8.44 7.91
C SER A 66 11.18 7.56 7.35
N GLY A 67 10.85 6.71 6.38
CA GLY A 67 11.79 5.71 5.86
C GLY A 67 11.33 5.10 4.55
N PRO A 68 12.17 4.25 3.93
CA PRO A 68 11.76 3.48 2.77
C PRO A 68 10.58 2.53 3.13
N PRO A 69 9.74 2.14 2.15
CA PRO A 69 8.68 1.17 2.34
C PRO A 69 9.25 -0.21 2.64
N ASP A 70 8.47 -1.03 3.36
CA ASP A 70 8.78 -2.44 3.45
C ASP A 70 8.63 -3.07 2.07
N LEU A 71 9.64 -3.85 1.69
CA LEU A 71 9.72 -4.47 0.36
C LEU A 71 8.51 -5.35 0.03
N GLN A 72 7.84 -5.93 1.04
CA GLN A 72 6.60 -6.70 0.86
C GLN A 72 5.35 -5.84 0.64
N CYS A 73 5.37 -4.58 1.09
CA CYS A 73 4.25 -3.64 0.97
C CYS A 73 4.25 -2.87 -0.36
N LEU A 74 5.28 -3.08 -1.18
CA LEU A 74 5.38 -2.58 -2.54
C LEU A 74 4.57 -3.47 -3.50
N SER A 75 3.84 -2.81 -4.38
CA SER A 75 3.02 -3.45 -5.40
C SER A 75 3.52 -3.06 -6.79
N TYR A 76 3.91 -4.06 -7.59
CA TYR A 76 4.34 -3.82 -8.96
C TYR A 76 3.22 -3.31 -9.87
N THR A 77 1.97 -3.32 -9.44
CA THR A 77 0.82 -2.78 -10.21
C THR A 77 0.36 -1.42 -9.70
N HIS A 78 0.59 -1.12 -8.41
CA HIS A 78 0.00 0.05 -7.76
C HIS A 78 1.01 1.08 -7.27
N ASP A 79 2.31 0.77 -7.21
CA ASP A 79 3.33 1.71 -6.74
C ASP A 79 4.25 2.17 -7.87
N ARG A 80 4.33 3.49 -8.04
CA ARG A 80 5.16 4.13 -9.07
C ARG A 80 6.65 3.95 -8.81
N ASP A 81 7.04 3.96 -7.54
CA ASP A 81 8.41 3.83 -7.06
C ASP A 81 8.85 2.38 -6.86
N TRP A 82 8.09 1.39 -7.35
CA TRP A 82 8.53 -0.02 -7.36
C TRP A 82 9.97 -0.18 -7.84
N GLU A 83 10.31 0.45 -8.96
CA GLU A 83 11.61 0.27 -9.61
C GLU A 83 12.76 0.87 -8.81
N LEU A 84 12.48 1.84 -7.94
CA LEU A 84 13.47 2.41 -7.02
C LEU A 84 13.92 1.39 -5.95
N TYR A 85 13.03 0.49 -5.54
CA TYR A 85 13.25 -0.41 -4.39
C TYR A 85 13.39 -1.89 -4.78
N LYS A 86 12.77 -2.32 -5.88
CA LYS A 86 12.70 -3.73 -6.33
C LYS A 86 13.31 -3.94 -7.73
N GLY A 87 13.78 -2.87 -8.38
CA GLY A 87 14.31 -2.93 -9.74
C GLY A 87 13.25 -3.14 -10.82
N LYS A 88 13.66 -3.72 -11.95
CA LYS A 88 12.82 -3.80 -13.16
C LYS A 88 11.45 -4.41 -12.87
N ARG A 89 10.40 -3.71 -13.30
CA ARG A 89 9.02 -4.17 -13.13
C ARG A 89 8.74 -5.42 -13.99
N PRO A 90 7.99 -6.42 -13.47
CA PRO A 90 7.68 -7.63 -14.23
C PRO A 90 6.68 -7.43 -15.36
N VAL A 91 5.79 -6.43 -15.28
CA VAL A 91 4.75 -6.14 -16.29
C VAL A 91 4.44 -4.64 -16.36
N GLU A 92 3.86 -4.20 -17.49
CA GLU A 92 3.32 -2.84 -17.62
C GLU A 92 2.11 -2.63 -16.69
N THR A 93 2.02 -1.45 -16.07
CA THR A 93 0.96 -1.13 -15.10
C THR A 93 -0.27 -0.51 -15.74
N GLY A 94 -1.41 -0.61 -15.04
CA GLY A 94 -2.62 0.16 -15.33
C GLY A 94 -2.41 1.69 -15.21
N ARG A 95 -3.43 2.44 -15.65
CA ARG A 95 -3.39 3.91 -15.68
C ARG A 95 -3.30 4.51 -14.26
N LYS A 96 -2.20 5.20 -13.97
CA LYS A 96 -1.91 6.02 -12.77
C LYS A 96 -1.65 5.23 -11.46
N PRO A 97 -0.49 4.56 -11.32
CA PRO A 97 -0.06 4.02 -10.04
C PRO A 97 0.11 5.11 -8.98
N TRP A 98 -0.17 4.73 -7.74
CA TRP A 98 -0.04 5.57 -6.57
C TRP A 98 1.44 5.81 -6.23
N CYS A 99 1.70 6.98 -5.66
CA CYS A 99 2.98 7.40 -5.10
C CYS A 99 2.66 8.55 -4.11
N PRO A 100 3.37 8.68 -2.98
CA PRO A 100 3.21 9.86 -2.14
C PRO A 100 3.50 11.13 -2.96
N PRO A 101 2.77 12.24 -2.73
CA PRO A 101 3.07 13.50 -3.38
C PRO A 101 4.49 13.97 -3.01
N PRO A 102 5.14 14.84 -3.82
CA PRO A 102 6.55 15.18 -3.63
C PRO A 102 6.96 15.60 -2.22
N HIS A 103 6.13 16.37 -1.50
CA HIS A 103 6.41 16.82 -0.12
C HIS A 103 6.27 15.72 0.93
N ALA A 104 5.64 14.59 0.59
CA ALA A 104 5.34 13.49 1.51
C ALA A 104 6.24 12.27 1.30
N LYS A 105 7.10 12.31 0.27
CA LYS A 105 8.05 11.24 -0.02
C LYS A 105 9.12 11.14 1.08
N PHE A 106 9.68 9.96 1.24
CA PHE A 106 10.95 9.81 1.95
C PHE A 106 12.06 10.56 1.20
N VAL A 107 12.86 11.37 1.90
CA VAL A 107 13.78 12.37 1.31
C VAL A 107 15.08 11.73 0.79
N ASP A 108 15.45 10.60 1.36
CA ASP A 108 16.66 9.87 1.02
C ASP A 108 16.30 8.67 0.14
N GLU A 109 15.87 8.96 -1.11
CA GLU A 109 15.57 7.96 -2.14
C GLU A 109 16.85 7.24 -2.63
N THR A 110 17.81 6.95 -1.75
CA THR A 110 18.97 6.14 -2.10
C THR A 110 18.48 4.72 -2.44
N PRO A 111 18.74 4.21 -3.65
CA PRO A 111 18.24 2.91 -4.07
C PRO A 111 18.74 1.80 -3.13
N VAL A 112 17.82 1.09 -2.49
CA VAL A 112 18.14 -0.10 -1.68
C VAL A 112 18.25 -1.31 -2.60
N TYR A 113 19.06 -1.22 -3.66
CA TYR A 113 19.41 -2.42 -4.41
C TYR A 113 20.23 -3.31 -3.49
N PRO A 114 19.90 -4.61 -3.32
CA PRO A 114 20.92 -5.54 -2.91
C PRO A 114 21.98 -5.52 -4.01
N VAL A 115 23.17 -5.02 -3.71
CA VAL A 115 24.35 -5.25 -4.53
C VAL A 115 24.47 -6.78 -4.59
N GLY A 116 24.18 -7.36 -5.75
CA GLY A 116 24.29 -8.80 -5.92
C GLY A 116 25.74 -9.23 -5.74
N ASP A 117 25.94 -10.28 -4.95
CA ASP A 117 27.12 -11.15 -5.01
C ASP A 117 27.07 -12.03 -6.27
#